data_AF-A0A553IDI5-F1
#
_entry.id   AF-A0A553IDI5-F1
#
_cell.length_a   1.000
_cell.length_b   1.000
_cell.length_c   1.000
_cell.angle_alpha   90.00
_cell.angle_beta   90.00
_cell.angle_gamma   90.00
#
_symmetry.space_group_name_H-M   'P 1'
#
loop_
_entity.id
_entity.type
_entity.pdbx_description
1 polymer ?
#
loop_
_entity_poly.entity_id
_entity_poly.type
_entity_poly.pdbx_seq_one_letter_code
_entity_poly.pdbx_strand_id
1 'polypeptide(L)'
;MASKLTRVAIVSDDKCKPKKCRQECKKSCPVVRTGKLCIEVTPDSRLAFISETLCIGCGICPKKCPFGAITIINLPTNLESQVTHRYSANSFKVHRLPTPRPGQVLGLVGTNDYFTKLLEDDLKAVVKPQLVRPLALTPDKSVRYLLQRGSAKSNRDVNLLSGGELQRFAIGTVCVQNADIYMFDEPSSYLDVKQRLSAGRMIRSLLDVTNYVIVVEHDLSVLDYLSDYICVLYGQPAVYGVVTLPYSVREGINIFLDGHIPTENLRFRDESLTFRVSEGTDEFQADKARAFTYPKMEKTLGDFKLRIDAGDFTDSEILVMMGENGTGKTSFCRLLAGALKPDSAKKVPDMRVSLKPQTITPKFEGTVRQLFFKRIKQAFLSPQFQTDVVKPLKLDDFIDQEVKNLSGGELQRVAIVMALGLPADIYLIDEPSAYLDSEQRIIAARVIKRFIMSVKKTAFIVEHDFLMATYLADRVIVFDGQPGIDAHANAPESLLTGCNKFLKNLDVTFRRDPTNFRPRINKLNSQLDQEQKLSGNYIAHEKGTPKHQDRKKGRENKHHRRLLQASINGVLGVQKRNGKCRSGGAHEMSGTEDDGGEDSEEPDD
;
A
#
# COMPACT_ATOMS: atom_id res chain seq x y z
N MET A 1 38.44 -8.17 -17.45
CA MET A 1 38.48 -6.70 -17.27
C MET A 1 37.38 -6.34 -16.29
N ALA A 2 37.69 -5.64 -15.19
CA ALA A 2 36.65 -5.16 -14.28
C ALA A 2 35.68 -4.25 -15.04
N SER A 3 34.37 -4.52 -14.95
CA SER A 3 33.36 -3.68 -15.59
C SER A 3 33.52 -2.24 -15.09
N LYS A 4 33.56 -1.29 -16.03
CA LYS A 4 33.76 0.12 -15.72
C LYS A 4 32.49 0.62 -15.02
N LEU A 5 32.44 0.65 -13.69
CA LEU A 5 31.25 1.11 -12.97
C LEU A 5 30.95 2.58 -13.31
N THR A 6 29.72 2.83 -13.76
CA THR A 6 29.22 4.19 -14.04
C THR A 6 28.94 4.89 -12.73
N ARG A 7 29.14 6.21 -12.66
CA ARG A 7 29.00 6.96 -11.42
C ARG A 7 27.95 8.05 -11.57
N VAL A 8 27.10 8.17 -10.57
CA VAL A 8 26.13 9.26 -10.44
C VAL A 8 26.55 10.10 -9.26
N ALA A 9 26.86 11.37 -9.54
CA ALA A 9 27.20 12.35 -8.52
C ALA A 9 26.07 13.37 -8.44
N ILE A 10 25.48 13.53 -7.26
CA ILE A 10 24.34 14.40 -7.05
C ILE A 10 24.61 15.38 -5.93
N VAL A 11 24.18 16.61 -6.17
CA VAL A 11 24.36 17.73 -5.26
C VAL A 11 22.99 18.33 -4.97
N SER A 12 22.53 18.20 -3.73
CA SER A 12 21.24 18.74 -3.28
C SER A 12 21.28 20.27 -3.23
N ASP A 13 20.33 20.95 -3.91
CA ASP A 13 20.24 22.42 -3.92
C ASP A 13 19.92 22.99 -2.53
N ASP A 14 19.06 22.29 -1.79
CA ASP A 14 18.63 22.72 -0.46
C ASP A 14 19.79 22.71 0.55
N LYS A 15 20.62 21.65 0.50
CA LYS A 15 21.69 21.40 1.47
C LYS A 15 23.02 22.04 1.08
N CYS A 16 23.30 22.23 -0.21
CA CYS A 16 24.60 22.73 -0.65
C CYS A 16 24.74 24.24 -0.40
N LYS A 17 25.67 24.63 0.49
CA LYS A 17 25.97 26.04 0.79
C LYS A 17 27.47 26.35 0.61
N PRO A 18 27.95 26.60 -0.62
CA PRO A 18 29.36 26.84 -0.94
C PRO A 18 30.04 27.96 -0.13
N LYS A 19 29.28 29.02 0.20
CA LYS A 19 29.73 30.14 1.05
C LYS A 19 30.07 29.72 2.49
N LYS A 20 29.32 28.76 3.04
CA LYS A 20 29.43 28.35 4.45
C LYS A 20 30.26 27.07 4.66
N CYS A 21 30.52 26.30 3.61
CA CYS A 21 31.20 25.00 3.72
C CYS A 21 32.72 25.02 3.50
N ARG A 22 33.34 26.20 3.26
CA ARG A 22 34.77 26.36 2.92
C ARG A 22 35.26 25.50 1.74
N GLN A 23 34.33 25.02 0.90
CA GLN A 23 34.55 24.13 -0.25
C GLN A 23 35.36 22.87 0.09
N GLU A 24 35.10 22.26 1.24
CA GLU A 24 35.81 21.03 1.69
C GLU A 24 35.73 19.87 0.68
N CYS A 25 34.65 19.79 -0.09
CA CYS A 25 34.50 18.80 -1.16
C CYS A 25 35.61 18.90 -2.22
N LYS A 26 35.97 20.12 -2.65
CA LYS A 26 37.04 20.38 -3.62
C LYS A 26 38.41 20.11 -3.03
N LYS A 27 38.66 20.58 -1.79
CA LYS A 27 39.95 20.42 -1.09
C LYS A 27 40.28 18.96 -0.77
N SER A 28 39.28 18.19 -0.37
CA SER A 28 39.44 16.79 0.04
C SER A 28 39.43 15.81 -1.13
N CYS A 29 39.13 16.25 -2.36
CA CYS A 29 39.03 15.36 -3.52
C CYS A 29 40.43 14.97 -4.03
N PRO A 30 40.79 13.68 -4.06
CA PRO A 30 42.11 13.24 -4.52
C PRO A 30 42.34 13.59 -6.00
N VAL A 31 41.30 13.51 -6.83
CA VAL A 31 41.38 13.82 -8.26
C VAL A 31 41.69 15.31 -8.50
N VAL A 32 41.11 16.20 -7.68
CA VAL A 32 41.43 17.63 -7.71
C VAL A 32 42.86 17.89 -7.23
N ARG A 33 43.32 17.17 -6.20
CA ARG A 33 44.72 17.27 -5.72
C ARG A 33 45.73 16.81 -6.78
N THR A 34 45.35 15.89 -7.67
CA THR A 34 46.18 15.49 -8.83
C THR A 34 46.12 16.47 -10.00
N GLY A 35 45.44 17.62 -9.86
CA GLY A 35 45.38 18.67 -10.87
C GLY A 35 44.24 18.56 -11.89
N LYS A 36 43.32 17.59 -11.76
CA LYS A 36 42.16 17.44 -12.66
C LYS A 36 40.92 18.13 -12.09
N LEU A 37 40.13 18.79 -12.93
CA LEU A 37 38.90 19.50 -12.54
C LEU A 37 37.72 18.54 -12.30
N CYS A 38 37.83 17.69 -11.27
CA CYS A 38 36.76 16.77 -10.91
C CYS A 38 35.61 17.45 -10.14
N ILE A 39 35.91 18.46 -9.33
CA ILE A 39 34.90 19.23 -8.58
C ILE A 39 35.15 20.71 -8.80
N GLU A 40 34.14 21.40 -9.34
CA GLU A 40 34.15 22.82 -9.60
C GLU A 40 33.19 23.51 -8.63
N VAL A 41 33.75 24.35 -7.76
CA VAL A 41 32.99 25.14 -6.81
C VAL A 41 33.81 26.36 -6.40
N THR A 42 33.16 27.50 -6.35
CA THR A 42 33.67 28.77 -5.82
C THR A 42 32.78 29.26 -4.68
N PRO A 43 33.23 30.22 -3.84
CA PRO A 43 32.36 30.81 -2.81
C PRO A 43 31.08 31.41 -3.39
N ASP A 44 31.13 31.97 -4.59
CA ASP A 44 29.98 32.60 -5.25
C ASP A 44 29.10 31.64 -6.03
N SER A 45 29.54 30.40 -6.22
CA SER A 45 28.71 29.38 -6.85
C SER A 45 27.46 29.13 -6.04
N ARG A 46 26.32 29.01 -6.73
CA ARG A 46 25.07 28.53 -6.13
C ARG A 46 25.23 27.08 -5.67
N LEU A 47 25.84 26.24 -6.51
CA LEU A 47 26.04 24.81 -6.26
C LEU A 47 27.45 24.36 -6.63
N ALA A 48 27.90 23.26 -6.03
CA ALA A 48 29.10 22.57 -6.45
C ALA A 48 28.77 21.67 -7.65
N PHE A 49 29.61 21.69 -8.68
CA PHE A 49 29.54 20.78 -9.82
C PHE A 49 30.55 19.65 -9.65
N ILE A 50 30.16 18.42 -9.96
CA ILE A 50 30.99 17.23 -9.85
C ILE A 50 30.99 16.51 -11.20
N SER A 51 32.16 16.39 -11.81
CA SER A 51 32.35 15.64 -13.06
C SER A 51 32.26 14.13 -12.80
N GLU A 52 31.27 13.49 -13.40
CA GLU A 52 31.02 12.05 -13.27
C GLU A 52 32.07 11.21 -14.01
N THR A 53 32.68 11.76 -15.06
CA THR A 53 33.72 11.09 -15.86
C THR A 53 35.08 11.07 -15.15
N LEU A 54 35.40 12.16 -14.44
CA LEU A 54 36.66 12.30 -13.70
C LEU A 54 36.59 11.75 -12.28
N CYS A 55 35.40 11.67 -11.69
CA CYS A 55 35.21 11.15 -10.35
C CYS A 55 35.57 9.66 -10.30
N ILE A 56 36.41 9.27 -9.34
CA ILE A 56 36.81 7.87 -9.11
C ILE A 56 35.89 7.10 -8.14
N GLY A 57 34.87 7.76 -7.57
CA GLY A 57 33.92 7.10 -6.67
C GLY A 57 34.45 6.80 -5.27
N CYS A 58 35.53 7.46 -4.84
CA CYS A 58 36.18 7.21 -3.53
C CYS A 58 35.32 7.52 -2.29
N GLY A 59 34.19 8.21 -2.44
CA GLY A 59 33.27 8.52 -1.33
C GLY A 59 33.81 9.51 -0.28
N ILE A 60 34.95 10.15 -0.52
CA ILE A 60 35.57 11.09 0.43
C ILE A 60 34.76 12.38 0.56
N CYS A 61 34.32 12.96 -0.57
CA CYS A 61 33.58 14.23 -0.55
C CYS A 61 32.19 14.16 0.10
N PRO A 62 31.38 13.08 -0.01
CA PRO A 62 30.20 12.89 0.83
C PRO A 62 30.52 12.93 2.33
N LYS A 63 31.53 12.17 2.77
CA LYS A 63 31.91 12.06 4.20
C LYS A 63 32.47 13.36 4.78
N LYS A 64 33.12 14.19 3.95
CA LYS A 64 33.72 15.46 4.35
C LYS A 64 32.78 16.65 4.17
N CYS A 65 31.63 16.48 3.53
CA CYS A 65 30.66 17.56 3.37
C CYS A 65 30.00 17.87 4.72
N PRO A 66 30.15 19.09 5.27
CA PRO A 66 29.57 19.43 6.58
C PRO A 66 28.04 19.45 6.57
N PHE A 67 27.42 19.56 5.40
CA PHE A 67 25.97 19.64 5.21
C PHE A 67 25.36 18.36 4.62
N GLY A 68 26.17 17.31 4.37
CA GLY A 68 25.69 16.07 3.74
C GLY A 68 25.03 16.31 2.38
N ALA A 69 25.48 17.30 1.61
CA ALA A 69 24.84 17.75 0.38
C ALA A 69 25.23 16.93 -0.87
N ILE A 70 26.25 16.09 -0.77
CA ILE A 70 26.83 15.34 -1.90
C ILE A 70 26.56 13.86 -1.71
N THR A 71 25.97 13.24 -2.73
CA THR A 71 25.76 11.80 -2.81
C THR A 71 26.50 11.26 -4.03
N ILE A 72 27.32 10.22 -3.84
CA ILE A 72 28.02 9.53 -4.94
C ILE A 72 27.60 8.07 -4.92
N ILE A 73 27.08 7.60 -6.04
CA ILE A 73 26.62 6.22 -6.21
C ILE A 73 27.32 5.61 -7.40
N ASN A 74 27.76 4.37 -7.21
CA ASN A 74 28.29 3.54 -8.28
C ASN A 74 27.12 2.74 -8.86
N LEU A 75 26.74 3.04 -10.10
CA LEU A 75 25.76 2.28 -10.86
C LEU A 75 26.44 1.16 -11.66
N PRO A 76 25.73 0.04 -11.88
CA PRO A 76 26.08 -0.90 -12.92
C PRO A 76 26.27 -0.22 -14.27
N THR A 77 27.34 -0.58 -14.99
CA THR A 77 27.72 0.01 -16.28
C THR A 77 26.62 -0.04 -17.33
N ASN A 78 25.75 -1.06 -17.26
CA ASN A 78 24.65 -1.29 -18.20
C ASN A 78 23.56 -0.20 -18.16
N LEU A 79 23.52 0.64 -17.13
CA LEU A 79 22.51 1.69 -16.98
C LEU A 79 22.89 3.00 -17.69
N GLU A 80 24.19 3.24 -17.96
CA GLU A 80 24.63 4.49 -18.60
C GLU A 80 24.16 4.61 -20.04
N SER A 81 24.16 3.50 -20.78
CA SER A 81 23.66 3.44 -22.16
C SER A 81 22.14 3.63 -22.26
N GLN A 82 21.43 3.59 -21.13
CA GLN A 82 19.97 3.60 -21.06
C GLN A 82 19.42 4.86 -20.38
N VAL A 83 20.24 5.89 -20.19
CA VAL A 83 19.79 7.20 -19.71
C VAL A 83 18.83 7.78 -20.73
N THR A 84 17.57 7.99 -20.33
CA THR A 84 16.56 8.60 -21.20
C THR A 84 16.50 10.10 -21.02
N HIS A 85 16.46 10.57 -19.78
CA HIS A 85 16.37 11.99 -19.48
C HIS A 85 17.16 12.39 -18.24
N ARG A 86 17.62 13.64 -18.21
CA ARG A 86 18.30 14.29 -17.08
C ARG A 86 17.89 15.77 -17.05
N TYR A 87 17.36 16.23 -15.92
CA TYR A 87 16.89 17.61 -15.75
C TYR A 87 18.03 18.64 -15.82
N SER A 88 19.18 18.34 -15.22
CA SER A 88 20.36 19.21 -15.19
C SER A 88 21.63 18.46 -14.76
N ALA A 89 22.79 19.11 -14.80
CA ALA A 89 24.02 18.55 -14.27
C ALA A 89 23.91 18.23 -12.77
N ASN A 90 24.37 17.05 -12.36
CA ASN A 90 24.30 16.55 -10.98
C ASN A 90 22.90 16.54 -10.33
N SER A 91 21.85 16.45 -11.16
CA SER A 91 20.47 16.23 -10.70
C SER A 91 19.98 14.82 -11.03
N PHE A 92 18.73 14.56 -10.63
CA PHE A 92 18.03 13.31 -10.85
C PHE A 92 18.09 12.82 -12.32
N LYS A 93 18.32 11.51 -12.50
CA LYS A 93 18.41 10.84 -13.81
C LYS A 93 17.37 9.73 -13.93
N VAL A 94 16.77 9.59 -15.11
CA VAL A 94 15.87 8.48 -15.41
C VAL A 94 16.47 7.57 -16.47
N HIS A 95 16.46 6.29 -16.16
CA HIS A 95 16.93 5.21 -17.02
C HIS A 95 15.73 4.40 -17.51
N ARG A 96 15.58 4.32 -18.83
CA ARG A 96 14.47 3.69 -19.56
C ARG A 96 13.13 4.41 -19.34
N LEU A 97 12.29 4.37 -20.39
CA LEU A 97 10.89 4.74 -20.30
C LEU A 97 10.01 3.49 -20.42
N PRO A 98 8.85 3.48 -19.76
CA PRO A 98 7.86 2.44 -19.99
C PRO A 98 7.41 2.49 -21.45
N THR A 99 7.37 1.33 -22.13
CA THR A 99 6.81 1.22 -23.48
C THR A 99 5.33 0.82 -23.37
N PRO A 100 4.38 1.76 -23.52
CA PRO A 100 2.97 1.44 -23.42
C PRO A 100 2.53 0.60 -24.64
N ARG A 101 1.53 -0.28 -24.42
CA ARG A 101 0.91 -1.08 -25.49
C ARG A 101 -0.53 -0.63 -25.66
N PRO A 102 -1.03 -0.52 -26.90
CA PRO A 102 -2.39 -0.08 -27.13
C PRO A 102 -3.38 -1.16 -26.66
N GLY A 103 -4.56 -0.74 -26.23
CA GLY A 103 -5.62 -1.63 -25.72
C GLY A 103 -5.30 -2.28 -24.36
N GLN A 104 -4.27 -1.82 -23.65
CA GLN A 104 -3.86 -2.35 -22.34
C GLN A 104 -3.56 -1.19 -21.37
N VAL A 105 -3.79 -1.43 -20.07
CA VAL A 105 -3.35 -0.51 -19.02
C VAL A 105 -1.95 -0.89 -18.56
N LEU A 106 -1.01 0.05 -18.68
CA LEU A 106 0.31 -0.08 -18.09
C LEU A 106 0.35 0.59 -16.71
N GLY A 107 0.50 -0.22 -15.67
CA GLY A 107 0.70 0.22 -14.30
C GLY A 107 2.16 0.54 -14.00
N LEU A 108 2.38 1.57 -13.20
CA LEU A 108 3.67 1.97 -12.68
C LEU A 108 3.60 1.99 -11.15
N VAL A 109 4.56 1.31 -10.52
CA VAL A 109 4.72 1.29 -9.06
C VAL A 109 6.14 1.63 -8.68
N GLY A 110 6.32 2.53 -7.71
CA GLY A 110 7.62 2.95 -7.21
C GLY A 110 7.50 3.73 -5.91
N THR A 111 8.64 4.14 -5.37
CA THR A 111 8.69 5.12 -4.28
C THR A 111 8.31 6.51 -4.82
N ASN A 112 7.84 7.43 -3.98
CA ASN A 112 7.33 8.74 -4.43
C ASN A 112 8.40 9.58 -5.17
N ASP A 113 7.94 10.51 -6.02
CA ASP A 113 8.67 11.63 -6.67
C ASP A 113 9.45 11.41 -7.97
N TYR A 114 9.37 10.23 -8.62
CA TYR A 114 10.19 9.97 -9.81
C TYR A 114 9.55 10.43 -11.13
N PHE A 115 8.22 10.50 -11.21
CA PHE A 115 7.50 10.57 -12.50
C PHE A 115 6.93 11.95 -12.85
N THR A 116 6.63 12.79 -11.86
CA THR A 116 5.94 14.08 -12.04
C THR A 116 6.68 15.08 -12.91
N LYS A 117 7.99 14.91 -13.12
CA LYS A 117 8.79 15.83 -13.93
C LYS A 117 9.12 15.29 -15.34
N LEU A 118 8.81 14.03 -15.65
CA LEU A 118 9.39 13.31 -16.80
C LEU A 118 8.83 13.72 -18.17
N LEU A 119 7.69 14.42 -18.23
CA LEU A 119 6.81 14.40 -19.41
C LEU A 119 6.40 15.78 -19.93
N GLU A 120 7.21 16.82 -19.70
CA GLU A 120 6.87 18.16 -20.21
C GLU A 120 7.22 18.42 -21.68
N ASP A 121 8.01 17.58 -22.38
CA ASP A 121 8.60 18.06 -23.65
C ASP A 121 8.36 17.30 -24.97
N ASP A 122 7.73 16.11 -25.07
CA ASP A 122 7.73 15.40 -26.39
C ASP A 122 6.46 14.67 -26.85
N LEU A 123 5.34 14.69 -26.12
CA LEU A 123 4.11 13.97 -26.53
C LEU A 123 2.85 14.80 -26.27
N LYS A 124 1.84 14.70 -27.16
CA LYS A 124 0.45 15.14 -26.89
C LYS A 124 -0.20 14.19 -25.88
N ALA A 125 0.32 14.15 -24.67
CA ALA A 125 -0.23 13.36 -23.57
C ALA A 125 -1.24 14.20 -22.81
N VAL A 126 -2.43 13.64 -22.54
CA VAL A 126 -3.34 14.22 -21.56
C VAL A 126 -2.99 13.63 -20.19
N VAL A 127 -2.49 14.48 -19.31
CA VAL A 127 -2.02 14.10 -17.98
C VAL A 127 -3.00 14.61 -16.93
N LYS A 128 -3.49 13.71 -16.08
CA LYS A 128 -4.05 14.09 -14.78
C LYS A 128 -2.87 14.27 -13.81
N PRO A 129 -2.56 15.47 -13.31
CA PRO A 129 -1.48 15.66 -12.33
C PRO A 129 -1.85 15.09 -10.95
N GLN A 130 -0.84 14.70 -10.18
CA GLN A 130 -0.98 14.15 -8.81
C GLN A 130 -1.82 15.07 -7.90
N LEU A 131 -1.51 16.37 -7.88
CA LEU A 131 -2.17 17.37 -7.05
C LEU A 131 -3.19 18.18 -7.86
N VAL A 132 -4.48 17.87 -7.72
CA VAL A 132 -5.54 18.69 -8.30
C VAL A 132 -5.72 19.92 -7.41
N ARG A 133 -5.10 21.05 -7.76
CA ARG A 133 -5.43 22.36 -7.16
C ARG A 133 -6.58 22.98 -7.93
N PRO A 134 -7.50 23.73 -7.27
CA PRO A 134 -8.54 24.47 -7.98
C PRO A 134 -7.98 25.45 -9.02
N LEU A 135 -6.76 25.97 -8.79
CA LEU A 135 -6.05 26.90 -9.67
C LEU A 135 -5.50 26.29 -10.97
N ALA A 136 -5.42 24.97 -11.10
CA ALA A 136 -4.90 24.31 -12.32
C ALA A 136 -5.99 24.02 -13.37
N LEU A 137 -7.24 24.30 -13.05
CA LEU A 137 -8.36 24.22 -13.96
C LEU A 137 -8.61 25.62 -14.51
N THR A 138 -8.48 25.80 -15.82
CA THR A 138 -8.78 27.09 -16.46
C THR A 138 -10.20 27.55 -16.09
N PRO A 139 -10.42 28.84 -15.78
CA PRO A 139 -11.69 29.34 -15.22
C PRO A 139 -12.94 29.07 -16.06
N ASP A 140 -12.79 28.74 -17.34
CA ASP A 140 -13.89 28.69 -18.32
C ASP A 140 -14.65 27.35 -18.35
N LYS A 141 -14.19 26.30 -17.66
CA LYS A 141 -14.88 25.00 -17.66
C LYS A 141 -15.69 24.82 -16.38
N SER A 142 -16.85 25.48 -16.34
CA SER A 142 -17.87 25.13 -15.34
C SER A 142 -18.18 23.63 -15.40
N VAL A 143 -18.37 23.00 -14.22
CA VAL A 143 -18.70 21.57 -14.06
C VAL A 143 -19.90 21.16 -14.95
N ARG A 144 -20.74 22.13 -15.32
CA ARG A 144 -21.90 21.99 -16.23
C ARG A 144 -21.58 21.44 -17.61
N TYR A 145 -20.46 21.82 -18.25
CA TYR A 145 -20.21 21.40 -19.63
C TYR A 145 -19.84 19.91 -19.73
N LEU A 146 -19.17 19.35 -18.71
CA LEU A 146 -18.75 17.94 -18.68
C LEU A 146 -19.82 17.03 -18.06
N LEU A 147 -20.63 17.53 -17.12
CA LEU A 147 -21.73 16.78 -16.49
C LEU A 147 -22.96 16.56 -17.39
N GLN A 148 -23.07 17.22 -18.55
CA GLN A 148 -24.16 16.96 -19.49
C GLN A 148 -24.16 15.52 -20.05
N ARG A 149 -23.07 14.75 -19.88
CA ARG A 149 -22.99 13.33 -20.24
C ARG A 149 -23.01 12.36 -19.05
N GLY A 150 -22.98 12.84 -17.81
CA GLY A 150 -22.91 11.99 -16.60
C GLY A 150 -23.88 12.44 -15.51
N SER A 151 -24.78 11.55 -15.10
CA SER A 151 -25.91 11.77 -14.20
C SER A 151 -25.57 12.24 -12.76
N ALA A 152 -25.06 13.45 -12.59
CA ALA A 152 -24.96 14.09 -11.27
C ALA A 152 -25.25 15.59 -11.34
N LYS A 153 -26.42 16.00 -10.82
CA LYS A 153 -26.78 17.40 -10.56
C LYS A 153 -25.96 17.93 -9.38
N SER A 154 -24.82 18.55 -9.61
CA SER A 154 -24.17 19.38 -8.58
C SER A 154 -23.76 20.71 -9.18
N ASN A 155 -24.47 21.77 -8.78
CA ASN A 155 -24.29 23.15 -9.22
C ASN A 155 -23.24 23.88 -8.36
N ARG A 156 -22.26 23.15 -7.81
CA ARG A 156 -21.27 23.69 -6.86
C ARG A 156 -20.02 24.17 -7.59
N ASP A 157 -19.47 25.28 -7.14
CA ASP A 157 -18.18 25.79 -7.62
C ASP A 157 -17.05 24.81 -7.33
N VAL A 158 -16.09 24.72 -8.26
CA VAL A 158 -14.91 23.84 -8.17
C VAL A 158 -14.10 24.09 -6.88
N ASN A 159 -14.11 25.34 -6.40
CA ASN A 159 -13.41 25.76 -5.18
C ASN A 159 -14.04 25.22 -3.88
N LEU A 160 -15.29 24.73 -3.93
CA LEU A 160 -16.03 24.21 -2.78
C LEU A 160 -16.08 22.68 -2.73
N LEU A 161 -15.46 22.00 -3.70
CA LEU A 161 -15.44 20.55 -3.77
C LEU A 161 -14.48 19.97 -2.72
N SER A 162 -14.89 18.87 -2.10
CA SER A 162 -14.00 18.04 -1.29
C SER A 162 -12.91 17.40 -2.14
N GLY A 163 -11.80 16.98 -1.52
CA GLY A 163 -10.68 16.37 -2.24
C GLY A 163 -11.08 15.17 -3.12
N GLY A 164 -11.98 14.30 -2.62
CA GLY A 164 -12.50 13.18 -3.39
C GLY A 164 -13.43 13.58 -4.55
N GLU A 165 -14.25 14.63 -4.38
CA GLU A 165 -15.06 15.18 -5.47
C GLU A 165 -14.19 15.81 -6.56
N LEU A 166 -13.19 16.58 -6.16
CA LEU A 166 -12.23 17.23 -7.05
C LEU A 166 -11.42 16.20 -7.85
N GLN A 167 -11.00 15.12 -7.19
CA GLN A 167 -10.31 14.00 -7.83
C GLN A 167 -11.20 13.33 -8.89
N ARG A 168 -12.47 13.02 -8.57
CA ARG A 168 -13.41 12.45 -9.55
C ARG A 168 -13.67 13.39 -10.73
N PHE A 169 -13.75 14.70 -10.46
CA PHE A 169 -13.89 15.70 -11.50
C PHE A 169 -12.68 15.75 -12.43
N ALA A 170 -11.46 15.66 -11.89
CA ALA A 170 -10.23 15.61 -12.67
C ALA A 170 -10.17 14.37 -13.56
N ILE A 171 -10.49 13.18 -13.00
CA ILE A 171 -10.54 11.93 -13.76
C ILE A 171 -11.57 12.05 -14.90
N GLY A 172 -12.79 12.53 -14.60
CA GLY A 172 -13.83 12.72 -15.61
C GLY A 172 -13.44 13.70 -16.70
N THR A 173 -12.72 14.77 -16.36
CA THR A 173 -12.23 15.77 -17.33
C THR A 173 -11.24 15.18 -18.33
N VAL A 174 -10.36 14.28 -17.86
CA VAL A 174 -9.41 13.57 -18.73
C VAL A 174 -10.14 12.52 -19.57
N CYS A 175 -11.08 11.77 -19.01
CA CYS A 175 -11.85 10.76 -19.73
C CYS A 175 -12.73 11.32 -20.87
N VAL A 176 -13.12 12.60 -20.81
CA VAL A 176 -13.92 13.24 -21.88
C VAL A 176 -13.05 13.79 -23.00
N GLN A 177 -11.76 14.03 -22.76
CA GLN A 177 -10.85 14.50 -23.80
C GLN A 177 -10.52 13.36 -24.75
N ASN A 178 -10.55 13.62 -26.06
CA ASN A 178 -10.12 12.65 -27.05
C ASN A 178 -8.60 12.77 -27.23
N ALA A 179 -7.86 11.75 -26.82
CA ALA A 179 -6.41 11.68 -26.93
C ALA A 179 -5.94 10.25 -27.24
N ASP A 180 -4.78 10.14 -27.87
CA ASP A 180 -4.16 8.83 -28.13
C ASP A 180 -3.51 8.26 -26.86
N ILE A 181 -3.06 9.11 -25.95
CA ILE A 181 -2.36 8.74 -24.72
C ILE A 181 -3.04 9.38 -23.51
N TYR A 182 -3.51 8.53 -22.59
CA TYR A 182 -4.08 8.91 -21.31
C TYR A 182 -3.12 8.54 -20.18
N MET A 183 -2.82 9.52 -19.32
CA MET A 183 -1.97 9.33 -18.15
C MET A 183 -2.70 9.73 -16.89
N PHE A 184 -2.74 8.81 -15.92
CA PHE A 184 -3.33 9.02 -14.61
C PHE A 184 -2.27 8.91 -13.53
N ASP A 185 -1.97 10.04 -12.89
CA ASP A 185 -1.06 10.10 -11.74
C ASP A 185 -1.86 10.07 -10.43
N GLU A 186 -1.69 8.99 -9.68
CA GLU A 186 -2.42 8.67 -8.44
C GLU A 186 -3.93 8.94 -8.50
N PRO A 187 -4.69 8.25 -9.38
CA PRO A 187 -6.13 8.43 -9.46
C PRO A 187 -6.88 8.02 -8.17
N SER A 188 -6.32 7.14 -7.33
CA SER A 188 -6.96 6.65 -6.10
C SER A 188 -6.89 7.59 -4.89
N SER A 189 -6.06 8.64 -4.95
CA SER A 189 -5.82 9.53 -3.81
C SER A 189 -7.11 10.23 -3.34
N TYR A 190 -7.31 10.27 -2.02
CA TYR A 190 -8.49 10.82 -1.32
C TYR A 190 -9.84 10.13 -1.59
N LEU A 191 -9.86 9.05 -2.37
CA LEU A 191 -11.07 8.29 -2.66
C LEU A 191 -11.26 7.17 -1.64
N ASP A 192 -12.51 6.88 -1.29
CA ASP A 192 -12.87 5.65 -0.58
C ASP A 192 -12.82 4.43 -1.51
N VAL A 193 -12.93 3.22 -0.95
CA VAL A 193 -12.81 1.96 -1.71
C VAL A 193 -13.80 1.88 -2.88
N LYS A 194 -15.05 2.31 -2.70
CA LYS A 194 -16.08 2.29 -3.75
C LYS A 194 -15.76 3.26 -4.88
N GLN A 195 -15.32 4.45 -4.51
CA GLN A 195 -14.95 5.51 -5.43
C GLN A 195 -13.68 5.15 -6.20
N ARG A 196 -12.69 4.51 -5.57
CA ARG A 196 -11.48 3.97 -6.23
C ARG A 196 -11.84 2.96 -7.30
N LEU A 197 -12.74 2.03 -7.00
CA LEU A 197 -13.20 1.03 -7.96
C LEU A 197 -14.00 1.65 -9.11
N SER A 198 -14.86 2.63 -8.81
CA SER A 198 -15.63 3.36 -9.83
C SER A 198 -14.72 4.16 -10.76
N ALA A 199 -13.71 4.85 -10.21
CA ALA A 199 -12.66 5.50 -10.98
C ALA A 199 -11.90 4.48 -11.82
N GLY A 200 -11.57 3.32 -11.26
CA GLY A 200 -10.89 2.27 -11.99
C GLY A 200 -11.70 1.72 -13.18
N ARG A 201 -13.01 1.53 -13.00
CA ARG A 201 -13.92 1.15 -14.09
C ARG A 201 -13.96 2.21 -15.19
N MET A 202 -14.02 3.49 -14.82
CA MET A 202 -14.00 4.59 -15.78
C MET A 202 -12.69 4.63 -16.57
N ILE A 203 -11.54 4.52 -15.90
CA ILE A 203 -10.22 4.50 -16.57
C ILE A 203 -10.13 3.32 -17.54
N ARG A 204 -10.57 2.13 -17.12
CA ARG A 204 -10.58 0.95 -18.00
C ARG A 204 -11.57 1.06 -19.16
N SER A 205 -12.60 1.90 -19.07
CA SER A 205 -13.54 2.13 -20.16
C SER A 205 -12.96 2.93 -21.32
N LEU A 206 -11.81 3.60 -21.12
CA LEU A 206 -11.07 4.31 -22.17
C LEU A 206 -10.25 3.39 -23.07
N LEU A 207 -10.12 2.11 -22.71
CA LEU A 207 -9.35 1.15 -23.47
C LEU A 207 -10.00 0.92 -24.84
N ASP A 208 -9.28 1.34 -25.87
CA ASP A 208 -9.57 1.07 -27.28
C ASP A 208 -8.32 0.51 -27.94
N VAL A 209 -8.46 -0.09 -29.13
CA VAL A 209 -7.39 -0.74 -29.91
C VAL A 209 -6.28 0.25 -30.29
N THR A 210 -6.55 1.55 -30.24
CA THR A 210 -5.61 2.63 -30.62
C THR A 210 -5.00 3.37 -29.44
N ASN A 211 -5.63 3.30 -28.26
CA ASN A 211 -5.30 4.19 -27.16
C ASN A 211 -4.30 3.56 -26.19
N TYR A 212 -3.43 4.39 -25.63
CA TYR A 212 -2.45 4.03 -24.62
C TYR A 212 -2.87 4.58 -23.26
N VAL A 213 -2.94 3.73 -22.24
CA VAL A 213 -3.30 4.14 -20.88
C VAL A 213 -2.16 3.80 -19.93
N ILE A 214 -1.65 4.81 -19.23
CA ILE A 214 -0.60 4.67 -18.21
C ILE A 214 -1.17 5.13 -16.87
N VAL A 215 -0.97 4.34 -15.83
CA VAL A 215 -1.44 4.63 -14.48
C VAL A 215 -0.27 4.54 -13.51
N VAL A 216 -0.06 5.58 -12.72
CA VAL A 216 0.87 5.58 -11.57
C VAL A 216 0.04 5.43 -10.30
N GLU A 217 0.32 4.40 -9.50
CA GLU A 217 -0.42 4.13 -8.27
C GLU A 217 0.50 3.63 -7.15
N HIS A 218 0.19 4.05 -5.92
CA HIS A 218 0.81 3.52 -4.71
C HIS A 218 -0.11 2.53 -3.97
N ASP A 219 -1.41 2.48 -4.30
CA ASP A 219 -2.32 1.44 -3.78
C ASP A 219 -2.19 0.17 -4.61
N LEU A 220 -1.53 -0.86 -4.04
CA LEU A 220 -1.30 -2.15 -4.70
C LEU A 220 -2.61 -2.88 -5.04
N SER A 221 -3.70 -2.65 -4.30
CA SER A 221 -4.99 -3.28 -4.54
C SER A 221 -5.66 -2.68 -5.77
N VAL A 222 -5.63 -1.35 -5.87
CA VAL A 222 -6.15 -0.62 -7.04
C VAL A 222 -5.28 -0.87 -8.27
N LEU A 223 -3.97 -0.91 -8.11
CA LEU A 223 -3.02 -1.21 -9.19
C LEU A 223 -3.25 -2.62 -9.78
N ASP A 224 -3.52 -3.63 -8.93
CA ASP A 224 -3.84 -5.01 -9.36
C ASP A 224 -5.17 -5.07 -10.13
N TYR A 225 -6.13 -4.21 -9.79
CA TYR A 225 -7.41 -4.11 -10.51
C TYR A 225 -7.28 -3.36 -11.85
N LEU A 226 -6.54 -2.24 -11.86
CA LEU A 226 -6.41 -1.34 -12.99
C LEU A 226 -5.54 -1.91 -14.11
N SER A 227 -4.39 -2.46 -13.75
CA SER A 227 -3.30 -2.72 -14.68
C SER A 227 -3.46 -4.07 -15.37
N ASP A 228 -2.94 -4.19 -16.59
CA ASP A 228 -2.76 -5.48 -17.27
C ASP A 228 -1.27 -5.88 -17.28
N TYR A 229 -0.37 -4.90 -17.26
CA TYR A 229 1.07 -5.07 -17.04
C TYR A 229 1.56 -4.05 -16.00
N ILE A 230 2.65 -4.36 -15.31
CA ILE A 230 3.26 -3.45 -14.33
C ILE A 230 4.76 -3.30 -14.64
N CYS A 231 5.23 -2.05 -14.66
CA CYS A 231 6.64 -1.72 -14.55
C CYS A 231 6.95 -1.29 -13.12
N VAL A 232 8.04 -1.81 -12.57
CA VAL A 232 8.57 -1.40 -11.27
C VAL A 232 9.57 -0.29 -11.49
N LEU A 233 9.42 0.79 -10.74
CA LEU A 233 10.35 1.90 -10.70
C LEU A 233 11.16 1.81 -9.42
N TYR A 234 12.45 1.58 -9.58
CA TYR A 234 13.39 1.45 -8.47
C TYR A 234 14.54 2.44 -8.62
N GLY A 235 15.24 2.67 -7.52
CA GLY A 235 16.37 3.58 -7.49
C GLY A 235 16.46 4.29 -6.16
N GLN A 236 17.17 5.41 -6.14
CA GLN A 236 17.30 6.22 -4.95
C GLN A 236 16.51 7.53 -5.13
N PRO A 237 15.61 7.90 -4.19
CA PRO A 237 14.79 9.09 -4.30
C PRO A 237 15.64 10.35 -4.50
N ALA A 238 15.17 11.25 -5.36
CA ALA A 238 15.88 12.45 -5.80
C ALA A 238 17.25 12.21 -6.48
N VAL A 239 17.64 10.95 -6.69
CA VAL A 239 18.95 10.59 -7.24
C VAL A 239 18.89 9.96 -8.63
N TYR A 240 18.35 8.76 -8.76
CA TYR A 240 18.12 8.13 -10.06
C TYR A 240 16.95 7.17 -9.97
N GLY A 241 16.22 7.02 -11.07
CA GLY A 241 15.17 6.03 -11.22
C GLY A 241 15.42 5.15 -12.44
N VAL A 242 15.17 3.86 -12.30
CA VAL A 242 15.21 2.88 -13.38
C VAL A 242 13.84 2.24 -13.52
N VAL A 243 13.28 2.30 -14.73
CA VAL A 243 12.02 1.61 -15.06
C VAL A 243 12.35 0.21 -15.53
N THR A 244 11.80 -0.82 -14.88
CA THR A 244 11.97 -2.20 -15.35
C THR A 244 11.23 -2.45 -16.66
N LEU A 245 11.56 -3.54 -17.33
CA LEU A 245 10.69 -4.12 -18.35
C LEU A 245 9.30 -4.44 -17.77
N PRO A 246 8.24 -4.44 -18.59
CA PRO A 246 6.89 -4.74 -18.13
C PRO A 246 6.77 -6.22 -17.71
N TYR A 247 6.27 -6.45 -16.50
CA TYR A 247 5.91 -7.76 -15.97
C TYR A 247 4.40 -7.96 -15.97
N SER A 248 3.96 -9.21 -15.82
CA SER A 248 2.58 -9.47 -15.45
C SER A 248 2.26 -8.82 -14.11
N VAL A 249 1.01 -8.42 -13.89
CA VAL A 249 0.57 -7.73 -12.67
C VAL A 249 1.00 -8.45 -11.39
N ARG A 250 0.82 -9.78 -11.35
CA ARG A 250 1.15 -10.60 -10.19
C ARG A 250 2.65 -10.63 -9.93
N GLU A 251 3.45 -10.88 -10.96
CA GLU A 251 4.90 -10.95 -10.85
C GLU A 251 5.49 -9.59 -10.49
N GLY A 252 5.06 -8.52 -11.17
CA GLY A 252 5.54 -7.16 -10.92
C GLY A 252 5.33 -6.70 -9.49
N ILE A 253 4.15 -6.95 -8.91
CA ILE A 253 3.91 -6.58 -7.50
C ILE A 253 4.71 -7.49 -6.55
N ASN A 254 4.86 -8.78 -6.85
CA ASN A 254 5.65 -9.67 -6.00
C ASN A 254 7.14 -9.31 -6.02
N ILE A 255 7.69 -8.95 -7.18
CA ILE A 255 9.04 -8.39 -7.33
C ILE A 255 9.19 -7.10 -6.52
N PHE A 256 8.19 -6.21 -6.62
CA PHE A 256 8.18 -4.98 -5.85
C PHE A 256 8.20 -5.23 -4.33
N LEU A 257 7.39 -6.19 -3.85
CA LEU A 257 7.32 -6.54 -2.43
C LEU A 257 8.57 -7.26 -1.93
N ASP A 258 9.14 -8.16 -2.72
CA ASP A 258 10.37 -8.88 -2.38
C ASP A 258 11.58 -7.93 -2.34
N GLY A 259 11.58 -6.88 -3.16
CA GLY A 259 12.69 -5.93 -3.21
C GLY A 259 13.85 -6.39 -4.09
N HIS A 260 13.65 -7.46 -4.86
CA HIS A 260 14.65 -8.04 -5.75
C HIS A 260 14.07 -8.26 -7.15
N ILE A 261 14.80 -7.81 -8.17
CA ILE A 261 14.45 -7.92 -9.59
C ILE A 261 15.28 -9.07 -10.19
N PRO A 262 14.67 -10.24 -10.45
CA PRO A 262 15.42 -11.42 -10.87
C PRO A 262 16.11 -11.26 -12.22
N THR A 263 15.47 -10.60 -13.19
CA THR A 263 16.00 -10.44 -14.56
C THR A 263 17.22 -9.56 -14.63
N GLU A 264 17.38 -8.66 -13.66
CA GLU A 264 18.53 -7.75 -13.56
C GLU A 264 19.51 -8.19 -12.46
N ASN A 265 19.17 -9.28 -11.74
CA ASN A 265 19.84 -9.74 -10.53
C ASN A 265 20.18 -8.60 -9.56
N LEU A 266 19.21 -7.70 -9.36
CA LEU A 266 19.39 -6.47 -8.60
C LEU A 266 18.44 -6.44 -7.42
N ARG A 267 18.99 -6.35 -6.22
CA ARG A 267 18.23 -6.10 -4.99
C ARG A 267 18.22 -4.59 -4.73
N PHE A 268 17.04 -3.98 -4.75
CA PHE A 268 16.86 -2.55 -4.50
C PHE A 268 16.31 -2.27 -3.08
N ARG A 269 15.93 -3.32 -2.33
CA ARG A 269 15.54 -3.24 -0.93
C ARG A 269 16.17 -4.38 -0.13
N ASP A 270 16.65 -4.07 1.08
CA ASP A 270 17.32 -5.06 1.95
C ASP A 270 16.33 -6.05 2.57
N GLU A 271 15.16 -5.57 2.99
CA GLU A 271 14.10 -6.38 3.61
C GLU A 271 12.92 -6.57 2.64
N SER A 272 12.33 -7.77 2.63
CA SER A 272 11.09 -8.02 1.91
C SER A 272 9.88 -7.54 2.71
N LEU A 273 8.86 -7.05 2.01
CA LEU A 273 7.61 -6.58 2.59
C LEU A 273 6.64 -7.76 2.68
N THR A 274 6.55 -8.37 3.86
CA THR A 274 5.65 -9.51 4.12
C THR A 274 4.34 -9.09 4.75
N PHE A 275 3.22 -9.57 4.20
CA PHE A 275 1.87 -9.38 4.75
C PHE A 275 1.41 -10.53 5.64
N ARG A 276 2.35 -11.24 6.29
CA ARG A 276 1.95 -12.26 7.25
C ARG A 276 1.13 -11.56 8.33
N VAL A 277 -0.18 -11.82 8.31
CA VAL A 277 -1.01 -11.76 9.51
C VAL A 277 -0.23 -12.61 10.48
N SER A 278 0.33 -11.96 11.50
CA SER A 278 1.12 -12.62 12.51
C SER A 278 0.27 -13.71 13.16
N GLU A 279 0.35 -14.94 12.62
CA GLU A 279 0.07 -16.16 13.37
C GLU A 279 1.04 -16.28 14.56
N GLY A 280 2.16 -15.54 14.50
CA GLY A 280 3.03 -15.23 15.63
C GLY A 280 2.50 -14.17 16.58
N THR A 281 1.18 -14.09 16.80
CA THR A 281 0.80 -14.07 18.21
C THR A 281 1.17 -15.45 18.74
N ASP A 282 2.44 -15.63 19.12
CA ASP A 282 2.67 -16.39 20.35
C ASP A 282 1.57 -15.92 21.29
N GLU A 283 0.86 -16.88 21.87
CA GLU A 283 -0.18 -16.65 22.85
C GLU A 283 0.41 -15.80 23.99
N PHE A 284 0.55 -14.49 23.77
CA PHE A 284 0.19 -13.52 24.76
C PHE A 284 -1.25 -13.91 25.03
N GLN A 285 -1.44 -14.76 26.04
CA GLN A 285 -2.63 -14.72 26.85
C GLN A 285 -2.77 -13.23 27.17
N ALA A 286 -3.53 -12.55 26.31
CA ALA A 286 -3.96 -11.22 26.55
C ALA A 286 -4.79 -11.41 27.80
N ASP A 287 -4.19 -11.12 28.95
CA ASP A 287 -4.94 -10.78 30.13
C ASP A 287 -5.84 -9.64 29.68
N LYS A 288 -7.03 -9.98 29.16
CA LYS A 288 -8.13 -9.08 28.83
C LYS A 288 -8.70 -8.57 30.14
N ALA A 289 -7.83 -7.97 30.96
CA ALA A 289 -8.07 -7.63 32.34
C ALA A 289 -9.08 -6.48 32.44
N ARG A 290 -9.22 -5.68 31.37
CA ARG A 290 -10.20 -4.60 31.28
C ARG A 290 -10.97 -4.69 29.96
N ALA A 291 -12.27 -4.91 30.10
CA ALA A 291 -13.24 -4.72 29.04
C ALA A 291 -13.88 -3.34 29.23
N PHE A 292 -13.80 -2.53 28.20
CA PHE A 292 -14.46 -1.24 28.14
C PHE A 292 -15.66 -1.34 27.22
N THR A 293 -16.67 -0.49 27.47
CA THR A 293 -17.87 -0.43 26.65
C THR A 293 -18.22 1.01 26.33
N TYR A 294 -18.73 1.23 25.12
CA TYR A 294 -19.35 2.49 24.74
C TYR A 294 -20.85 2.26 24.50
N PRO A 295 -21.71 3.16 25.01
CA PRO A 295 -23.15 2.99 24.88
C PRO A 295 -23.61 3.29 23.46
N LYS A 296 -24.86 2.92 23.17
CA LYS A 296 -25.55 3.39 21.96
C LYS A 296 -25.59 4.92 21.97
N MET A 297 -25.10 5.53 20.90
CA MET A 297 -25.03 7.00 20.74
C MET A 297 -25.74 7.43 19.47
N GLU A 298 -26.34 8.61 19.53
CA GLU A 298 -26.88 9.28 18.36
C GLU A 298 -26.32 10.70 18.30
N LYS A 299 -26.01 11.15 17.08
CA LYS A 299 -25.54 12.51 16.83
C LYS A 299 -26.10 13.05 15.53
N THR A 300 -26.67 14.25 15.62
CA THR A 300 -27.13 15.02 14.46
C THR A 300 -26.18 16.19 14.22
N LEU A 301 -25.66 16.31 13.00
CA LEU A 301 -24.73 17.36 12.56
C LEU A 301 -25.34 18.06 11.34
N GLY A 302 -26.15 19.08 11.57
CA GLY A 302 -26.94 19.71 10.50
C GLY A 302 -27.93 18.70 9.91
N ASP A 303 -27.83 18.44 8.61
CA ASP A 303 -28.69 17.49 7.89
C ASP A 303 -28.24 16.02 8.01
N PHE A 304 -27.05 15.79 8.59
CA PHE A 304 -26.47 14.45 8.73
C PHE A 304 -26.81 13.82 10.08
N LYS A 305 -27.33 12.59 10.06
CA LYS A 305 -27.66 11.82 11.27
C LYS A 305 -26.76 10.59 11.40
N LEU A 306 -26.08 10.47 12.53
CA LEU A 306 -25.19 9.35 12.86
C LEU A 306 -25.76 8.54 14.03
N ARG A 307 -25.97 7.25 13.81
CA ARG A 307 -26.38 6.29 14.84
C ARG A 307 -25.24 5.30 15.08
N ILE A 308 -24.88 5.10 16.34
CA ILE A 308 -23.79 4.21 16.74
C ILE A 308 -24.36 3.18 17.69
N ASP A 309 -24.26 1.90 17.32
CA ASP A 309 -24.65 0.81 18.22
C ASP A 309 -23.67 0.66 19.38
N ALA A 310 -24.15 0.12 20.50
CA ALA A 310 -23.28 -0.15 21.64
C ALA A 310 -22.23 -1.20 21.25
N GLY A 311 -21.01 -1.02 21.76
CA GLY A 311 -19.91 -1.94 21.50
C GLY A 311 -18.98 -2.05 22.68
N ASP A 312 -18.21 -3.13 22.67
CA ASP A 312 -17.19 -3.47 23.63
C ASP A 312 -15.81 -3.49 22.97
N PHE A 313 -14.78 -3.21 23.75
CA PHE A 313 -13.39 -3.32 23.34
C PHE A 313 -12.51 -3.70 24.52
N THR A 314 -11.40 -4.36 24.23
CA THR A 314 -10.48 -4.85 25.25
C THR A 314 -9.12 -4.16 25.17
N ASP A 315 -8.36 -4.19 26.26
CA ASP A 315 -6.94 -3.81 26.23
C ASP A 315 -6.18 -4.71 25.24
N SER A 316 -5.19 -4.15 24.54
CA SER A 316 -4.38 -4.86 23.53
C SER A 316 -5.15 -5.31 22.28
N GLU A 317 -6.18 -4.56 21.91
CA GLU A 317 -7.01 -4.83 20.73
C GLU A 317 -7.03 -3.62 19.79
N ILE A 318 -6.93 -3.88 18.48
CA ILE A 318 -7.04 -2.87 17.43
C ILE A 318 -8.39 -3.01 16.72
N LEU A 319 -9.20 -1.96 16.83
CA LEU A 319 -10.49 -1.84 16.15
C LEU A 319 -10.32 -0.97 14.91
N VAL A 320 -10.60 -1.51 13.73
CA VAL A 320 -10.55 -0.76 12.47
C VAL A 320 -11.95 -0.33 12.04
N MET A 321 -12.11 0.95 11.72
CA MET A 321 -13.36 1.51 11.20
C MET A 321 -13.30 1.57 9.67
N MET A 322 -14.22 0.87 9.02
CA MET A 322 -14.36 0.83 7.56
C MET A 322 -15.71 1.43 7.12
N GLY A 323 -15.73 2.14 5.99
CA GLY A 323 -16.94 2.71 5.41
C GLY A 323 -16.66 3.76 4.34
N GLU A 324 -17.68 4.14 3.59
CA GLU A 324 -17.59 5.21 2.57
C GLU A 324 -17.23 6.57 3.18
N ASN A 325 -16.73 7.50 2.37
CA ASN A 325 -16.49 8.86 2.83
C ASN A 325 -17.82 9.55 3.19
N GLY A 326 -17.85 10.28 4.30
CA GLY A 326 -19.07 10.96 4.76
C GLY A 326 -20.04 10.09 5.58
N THR A 327 -19.64 8.89 6.01
CA THR A 327 -20.42 8.05 6.94
C THR A 327 -20.18 8.38 8.43
N GLY A 328 -19.39 9.40 8.75
CA GLY A 328 -19.22 9.86 10.14
C GLY A 328 -18.13 9.17 10.97
N LYS A 329 -17.17 8.45 10.35
CA LYS A 329 -16.03 7.81 11.04
C LYS A 329 -15.21 8.79 11.89
N THR A 330 -14.82 9.93 11.31
CA THR A 330 -14.12 11.01 12.02
C THR A 330 -14.99 11.63 13.12
N SER A 331 -16.31 11.74 12.90
CA SER A 331 -17.26 12.20 13.91
C SER A 331 -17.33 11.24 15.09
N PHE A 332 -17.29 9.93 14.83
CA PHE A 332 -17.22 8.91 15.88
C PHE A 332 -15.91 8.99 16.68
N CYS A 333 -14.77 9.19 16.02
CA CYS A 333 -13.50 9.45 16.72
C CYS A 333 -13.59 10.67 17.65
N ARG A 334 -14.22 11.76 17.19
CA ARG A 334 -14.41 12.97 18.01
C ARG A 334 -15.38 12.77 19.17
N LEU A 335 -16.39 11.90 19.03
CA LEU A 335 -17.28 11.49 20.11
C LEU A 335 -16.51 10.69 21.17
N LEU A 336 -15.68 9.73 20.76
CA LEU A 336 -14.82 8.96 21.65
C LEU A 336 -13.77 9.83 22.35
N ALA A 337 -13.21 10.83 21.67
CA ALA A 337 -12.27 11.79 22.25
C ALA A 337 -12.91 12.81 23.20
N GLY A 338 -14.25 12.84 23.32
CA GLY A 338 -14.97 13.85 24.10
C GLY A 338 -14.99 15.25 23.47
N ALA A 339 -14.44 15.42 22.26
CA ALA A 339 -14.44 16.69 21.53
C ALA A 339 -15.84 17.02 20.97
N LEU A 340 -16.66 16.00 20.70
CA LEU A 340 -18.08 16.13 20.40
C LEU A 340 -18.89 15.44 21.50
N LYS A 341 -20.00 16.04 21.91
CA LYS A 341 -20.95 15.43 22.85
C LYS A 341 -22.07 14.71 22.08
N PRO A 342 -22.44 13.47 22.45
CA PRO A 342 -23.60 12.80 21.88
C PRO A 342 -24.88 13.56 22.20
N ASP A 343 -25.91 13.40 21.37
CA ASP A 343 -27.24 13.97 21.66
C ASP A 343 -27.96 13.14 22.72
N SER A 344 -27.59 11.86 22.86
CA SER A 344 -28.04 10.99 23.95
C SER A 344 -27.30 11.31 25.26
N ALA A 345 -27.99 11.22 26.39
CA ALA A 345 -27.45 11.58 27.71
C ALA A 345 -26.34 10.65 28.25
N LYS A 346 -26.03 9.55 27.54
CA LYS A 346 -25.04 8.56 27.98
C LYS A 346 -23.64 8.95 27.49
N LYS A 347 -22.74 9.22 28.43
CA LYS A 347 -21.34 9.55 28.15
C LYS A 347 -20.50 8.28 28.01
N VAL A 348 -19.48 8.35 27.16
CA VAL A 348 -18.37 7.40 27.11
C VAL A 348 -17.56 7.55 28.42
N PRO A 349 -16.99 6.47 28.99
CA PRO A 349 -16.18 6.57 30.20
C PRO A 349 -14.98 7.53 30.02
N ASP A 350 -14.61 8.26 31.07
CA ASP A 350 -13.45 9.15 31.04
C ASP A 350 -12.16 8.32 30.89
N MET A 351 -11.49 8.48 29.76
CA MET A 351 -10.21 7.84 29.45
C MET A 351 -9.25 8.86 28.85
N ARG A 352 -7.94 8.61 29.00
CA ARG A 352 -6.95 9.43 28.30
C ARG A 352 -6.90 9.00 26.85
N VAL A 353 -7.22 9.95 25.96
CA VAL A 353 -7.26 9.71 24.52
C VAL A 353 -6.12 10.45 23.85
N SER A 354 -5.37 9.75 23.00
CA SER A 354 -4.46 10.37 22.03
C SER A 354 -5.09 10.33 20.65
N LEU A 355 -5.17 11.47 19.98
CA LEU A 355 -5.83 11.61 18.67
C LEU A 355 -4.81 12.06 17.61
N LYS A 356 -4.66 11.26 16.55
CA LYS A 356 -4.12 11.71 15.27
C LYS A 356 -5.28 12.17 14.39
N PRO A 357 -5.37 13.47 14.04
CA PRO A 357 -6.44 13.96 13.16
C PRO A 357 -6.20 13.58 11.69
N GLN A 358 -7.28 13.49 10.92
CA GLN A 358 -7.22 13.25 9.48
C GLN A 358 -6.39 14.32 8.76
N THR A 359 -6.77 15.60 8.91
CA THR A 359 -6.06 16.72 8.31
C THR A 359 -4.92 17.19 9.22
N ILE A 360 -3.69 17.11 8.70
CA ILE A 360 -2.51 17.62 9.39
C ILE A 360 -2.09 18.94 8.75
N THR A 361 -1.93 19.97 9.58
CA THR A 361 -1.45 21.27 9.15
C THR A 361 -0.20 21.64 9.95
N PRO A 362 0.90 22.05 9.31
CA PRO A 362 2.13 22.40 10.01
C PRO A 362 1.99 23.78 10.68
N LYS A 363 1.42 23.80 11.89
CA LYS A 363 1.22 25.03 12.67
C LYS A 363 2.39 25.38 13.60
N PHE A 364 3.28 24.42 13.85
CA PHE A 364 4.38 24.60 14.80
C PHE A 364 5.52 25.38 14.16
N GLU A 365 6.04 26.36 14.89
CA GLU A 365 7.23 27.12 14.50
C GLU A 365 8.45 26.52 15.20
N GLY A 366 9.38 25.98 14.41
CA GLY A 366 10.56 25.29 14.90
C GLY A 366 10.81 23.96 14.20
N THR A 367 11.81 23.24 14.68
CA THR A 367 12.20 21.94 14.11
C THR A 367 11.34 20.80 14.64
N VAL A 368 11.31 19.67 13.93
CA VAL A 368 10.63 18.45 14.38
C VAL A 368 11.17 17.98 15.73
N ARG A 369 12.48 18.06 15.94
CA ARG A 369 13.12 17.77 17.23
C ARG A 369 12.52 18.61 18.35
N GLN A 370 12.42 19.93 18.16
CA GLN A 370 11.85 20.84 19.16
C GLN A 370 10.38 20.51 19.46
N LEU A 371 9.60 20.15 18.42
CA LEU A 371 8.22 19.71 18.58
C LEU A 371 8.10 18.47 19.47
N PHE A 372 8.93 17.45 19.24
CA PHE A 372 8.94 16.23 20.05
C PHE A 372 9.40 16.48 21.48
N PHE A 373 10.47 17.26 21.69
CA PHE A 373 10.89 17.63 23.04
C PHE A 373 9.84 18.46 23.80
N LYS A 374 9.01 19.22 23.10
CA LYS A 374 7.92 19.99 23.72
C LYS A 374 6.71 19.13 24.07
N ARG A 375 6.35 18.16 23.23
CA ARG A 375 5.08 17.40 23.35
C ARG A 375 5.25 16.02 23.97
N ILE A 376 6.32 15.31 23.65
CA ILE A 376 6.51 13.88 23.96
C ILE A 376 7.90 13.61 24.54
N LYS A 377 8.48 14.55 25.31
CA LYS A 377 9.85 14.47 25.85
C LYS A 377 10.19 13.11 26.47
N GLN A 378 9.32 12.61 27.34
CA GLN A 378 9.56 11.36 28.07
C GLN A 378 9.60 10.16 27.12
N ALA A 379 8.62 10.04 26.22
CA ALA A 379 8.59 8.97 25.23
C ALA A 379 9.77 9.08 24.26
N PHE A 380 10.07 10.28 23.76
CA PHE A 380 11.15 10.51 22.80
C PHE A 380 12.55 10.17 23.35
N LEU A 381 12.77 10.31 24.65
CA LEU A 381 14.04 9.93 25.29
C LEU A 381 14.14 8.42 25.57
N SER A 382 13.04 7.67 25.50
CA SER A 382 13.03 6.23 25.75
C SER A 382 13.72 5.46 24.60
N PRO A 383 14.74 4.62 24.89
CA PRO A 383 15.38 3.78 23.88
C PRO A 383 14.42 2.81 23.18
N GLN A 384 13.38 2.35 23.90
CA GLN A 384 12.35 1.48 23.35
C GLN A 384 11.53 2.22 22.30
N PHE A 385 11.04 3.42 22.61
CA PHE A 385 10.28 4.24 21.67
C PHE A 385 11.09 4.64 20.44
N GLN A 386 12.39 4.92 20.62
CA GLN A 386 13.31 5.18 19.52
C GLN A 386 13.42 3.97 18.58
N THR A 387 13.53 2.77 19.13
CA THR A 387 13.71 1.53 18.35
C THR A 387 12.42 1.05 17.71
N ASP A 388 11.29 1.17 18.41
CA ASP A 388 10.00 0.67 17.95
C ASP A 388 9.27 1.63 17.01
N VAL A 389 9.46 2.94 17.19
CA VAL A 389 8.65 3.97 16.51
C VAL A 389 9.50 4.92 15.65
N VAL A 390 10.52 5.57 16.23
CA VAL A 390 11.23 6.67 15.54
C VAL A 390 12.14 6.17 14.40
N LYS A 391 13.01 5.19 14.68
CA LYS A 391 13.95 4.65 13.70
C LYS A 391 13.25 3.93 12.54
N PRO A 392 12.24 3.05 12.76
CA PRO A 392 11.57 2.37 11.66
C PRO A 392 10.87 3.34 10.71
N LEU A 393 10.33 4.45 11.23
CA LEU A 393 9.71 5.50 10.41
C LEU A 393 10.74 6.44 9.74
N LYS A 394 12.06 6.20 9.89
CA LYS A 394 13.15 6.96 9.27
C LYS A 394 13.04 8.48 9.52
N LEU A 395 12.77 8.89 10.77
CA LEU A 395 12.69 10.32 11.11
C LEU A 395 14.07 10.99 11.20
N ASP A 396 15.14 10.22 11.39
CA ASP A 396 16.52 10.74 11.55
C ASP A 396 16.95 11.63 10.37
N ASP A 397 16.44 11.37 9.17
CA ASP A 397 16.77 12.10 7.94
C ASP A 397 16.28 13.56 7.94
N PHE A 398 15.21 13.86 8.68
CA PHE A 398 14.54 15.17 8.66
C PHE A 398 14.14 15.71 10.04
N ILE A 399 14.59 15.08 11.13
CA ILE A 399 14.25 15.50 12.49
C ILE A 399 14.73 16.91 12.85
N ASP A 400 15.79 17.39 12.19
CA ASP A 400 16.34 18.73 12.38
C ASP A 400 15.79 19.75 11.38
N GLN A 401 14.88 19.35 10.48
CA GLN A 401 14.20 20.25 9.57
C GLN A 401 13.01 20.95 10.24
N GLU A 402 12.64 22.10 9.68
CA GLU A 402 11.46 22.86 10.11
C GLU A 402 10.17 22.16 9.72
N VAL A 403 9.20 22.11 10.63
CA VAL A 403 7.92 21.41 10.42
C VAL A 403 7.14 21.98 9.21
N LYS A 404 7.31 23.27 8.91
CA LYS A 404 6.66 23.95 7.78
C LYS A 404 7.19 23.50 6.41
N ASN A 405 8.40 22.96 6.35
CA ASN A 405 9.08 22.60 5.10
C ASN A 405 8.98 21.10 4.77
N LEU A 406 8.33 20.32 5.64
CA LEU A 406 8.17 18.88 5.44
C LEU A 406 7.21 18.57 4.31
N SER A 407 7.48 17.48 3.59
CA SER A 407 6.52 16.86 2.67
C SER A 407 5.30 16.30 3.42
N GLY A 408 4.22 16.03 2.68
CA GLY A 408 3.01 15.43 3.25
C GLY A 408 3.27 14.08 3.95
N GLY A 409 4.08 13.22 3.33
CA GLY A 409 4.46 11.93 3.91
C GLY A 409 5.37 12.04 5.13
N GLU A 410 6.33 12.97 5.14
CA GLU A 410 7.14 13.27 6.34
C GLU A 410 6.27 13.82 7.48
N LEU A 411 5.39 14.77 7.18
CA LEU A 411 4.48 15.37 8.15
C LEU A 411 3.51 14.32 8.73
N GLN A 412 3.04 13.40 7.90
CA GLN A 412 2.22 12.26 8.32
C GLN A 412 2.98 11.35 9.30
N ARG A 413 4.23 11.01 9.00
CA ARG A 413 5.09 10.22 9.90
C ARG A 413 5.29 10.94 11.24
N VAL A 414 5.54 12.24 11.23
CA VAL A 414 5.63 13.05 12.46
C VAL A 414 4.34 12.97 13.27
N ALA A 415 3.17 13.08 12.64
CA ALA A 415 1.89 13.01 13.33
C ALA A 415 1.62 11.63 13.96
N ILE A 416 2.01 10.53 13.30
CA ILE A 416 1.93 9.18 13.86
C ILE A 416 2.82 9.09 15.11
N VAL A 417 4.09 9.52 15.03
CA VAL A 417 5.01 9.51 16.18
C VAL A 417 4.48 10.37 17.34
N MET A 418 3.94 11.55 17.04
CA MET A 418 3.33 12.40 18.07
C MET A 418 2.17 11.73 18.77
N ALA A 419 1.28 11.06 18.02
CA ALA A 419 0.11 10.41 18.59
C ALA A 419 0.52 9.21 19.47
N LEU A 420 1.48 8.39 19.03
CA LEU A 420 1.97 7.26 19.82
C LEU A 420 2.81 7.69 21.03
N GLY A 421 3.48 8.84 20.98
CA GLY A 421 4.31 9.34 22.07
C GLY A 421 3.54 9.98 23.23
N LEU A 422 2.24 10.28 23.05
CA LEU A 422 1.40 10.83 24.12
C LEU A 422 0.87 9.70 25.02
N PRO A 423 0.95 9.82 26.36
CA PRO A 423 0.44 8.80 27.26
C PRO A 423 -1.10 8.74 27.18
N ALA A 424 -1.62 7.67 26.58
CA ALA A 424 -3.04 7.44 26.42
C ALA A 424 -3.44 5.99 26.74
N ASP A 425 -4.71 5.84 27.09
CA ASP A 425 -5.36 4.55 27.27
C ASP A 425 -6.00 4.08 25.96
N ILE A 426 -6.51 5.03 25.14
CA ILE A 426 -7.01 4.80 23.79
C ILE A 426 -6.26 5.67 22.79
N TYR A 427 -5.79 5.06 21.70
CA TYR A 427 -5.26 5.76 20.54
C TYR A 427 -6.30 5.83 19.43
N LEU A 428 -6.67 7.03 19.01
CA LEU A 428 -7.55 7.27 17.86
C LEU A 428 -6.70 7.75 16.70
N ILE A 429 -6.60 6.95 15.65
CA ILE A 429 -5.74 7.25 14.50
C ILE A 429 -6.60 7.35 13.23
N ASP A 430 -6.82 8.57 12.76
CA ASP A 430 -7.65 8.83 11.59
C ASP A 430 -6.79 8.95 10.32
N GLU A 431 -6.97 8.01 9.39
CA GLU A 431 -6.25 7.89 8.11
C GLU A 431 -4.71 7.99 8.24
N PRO A 432 -4.04 7.01 8.89
CA PRO A 432 -2.58 6.95 8.94
C PRO A 432 -1.92 6.68 7.57
N SER A 433 -2.62 6.09 6.59
CA SER A 433 -2.10 5.83 5.24
C SER A 433 -1.98 7.05 4.31
N ALA A 434 -2.60 8.19 4.66
CA ALA A 434 -2.62 9.38 3.81
C ALA A 434 -1.20 9.87 3.47
N TYR A 435 -0.95 10.22 2.21
CA TYR A 435 0.34 10.71 1.67
C TYR A 435 1.53 9.74 1.76
N LEU A 436 1.34 8.55 2.32
CA LEU A 436 2.38 7.54 2.42
C LEU A 436 2.41 6.67 1.15
N ASP A 437 3.61 6.35 0.70
CA ASP A 437 3.84 5.33 -0.33
C ASP A 437 3.57 3.91 0.20
N SER A 438 3.55 2.92 -0.68
CA SER A 438 3.26 1.53 -0.32
C SER A 438 4.22 0.95 0.73
N GLU A 439 5.50 1.33 0.70
CA GLU A 439 6.50 0.88 1.68
C GLU A 439 6.25 1.52 3.06
N GLN A 440 6.08 2.84 3.08
CA GLN A 440 5.82 3.64 4.28
C GLN A 440 4.52 3.23 4.95
N ARG A 441 3.46 2.88 4.20
CA ARG A 441 2.20 2.37 4.76
C ARG A 441 2.41 1.07 5.52
N ILE A 442 3.17 0.12 4.95
CA ILE A 442 3.44 -1.18 5.58
C ILE A 442 4.29 -0.99 6.83
N ILE A 443 5.32 -0.15 6.77
CA ILE A 443 6.16 0.18 7.91
C ILE A 443 5.32 0.85 9.01
N ALA A 444 4.48 1.83 8.67
CA ALA A 444 3.61 2.51 9.62
C ALA A 444 2.62 1.54 10.28
N ALA A 445 2.00 0.65 9.50
CA ALA A 445 1.10 -0.37 10.02
C ALA A 445 1.80 -1.31 11.00
N ARG A 446 3.02 -1.78 10.66
CA ARG A 446 3.87 -2.62 11.52
C ARG A 446 4.25 -1.92 12.82
N VAL A 447 4.63 -0.65 12.74
CA VAL A 447 4.99 0.19 13.91
C VAL A 447 3.79 0.38 14.83
N ILE A 448 2.64 0.78 14.29
CA ILE A 448 1.41 0.98 15.07
C ILE A 448 1.02 -0.32 15.76
N LYS A 449 0.94 -1.44 15.03
CA LYS A 449 0.57 -2.74 15.60
C LYS A 449 1.51 -3.17 16.72
N ARG A 450 2.83 -3.13 16.48
CA ARG A 450 3.85 -3.51 17.45
C ARG A 450 3.79 -2.64 18.71
N PHE A 451 3.67 -1.34 18.54
CA PHE A 451 3.62 -0.39 19.66
C PHE A 451 2.38 -0.62 20.53
N ILE A 452 1.18 -0.71 19.92
CA ILE A 452 -0.07 -0.90 20.66
C ILE A 452 -0.06 -2.22 21.45
N MET A 453 0.46 -3.28 20.85
CA MET A 453 0.64 -4.58 21.52
C MET A 453 1.67 -4.51 22.66
N SER A 454 2.81 -3.82 22.47
CA SER A 454 3.85 -3.74 23.51
C SER A 454 3.42 -2.92 24.72
N VAL A 455 2.66 -1.86 24.52
CA VAL A 455 2.13 -1.02 25.62
C VAL A 455 0.83 -1.56 26.23
N LYS A 456 0.27 -2.64 25.70
CA LYS A 456 -1.00 -3.26 26.11
C LYS A 456 -2.16 -2.25 26.16
N LYS A 457 -2.29 -1.43 25.12
CA LYS A 457 -3.34 -0.41 24.96
C LYS A 457 -4.28 -0.77 23.82
N THR A 458 -5.35 0.00 23.63
CA THR A 458 -6.27 -0.19 22.50
C THR A 458 -6.12 0.95 21.50
N ALA A 459 -6.39 0.64 20.23
CA ALA A 459 -6.41 1.63 19.16
C ALA A 459 -7.67 1.51 18.29
N PHE A 460 -8.29 2.65 18.00
CA PHE A 460 -9.31 2.77 16.96
C PHE A 460 -8.68 3.44 15.75
N ILE A 461 -8.67 2.75 14.62
CA ILE A 461 -8.01 3.21 13.41
C ILE A 461 -9.03 3.38 12.30
N VAL A 462 -9.11 4.57 11.70
CA VAL A 462 -9.88 4.79 10.47
C VAL A 462 -8.97 4.53 9.29
N GLU A 463 -9.34 3.59 8.43
CA GLU A 463 -8.56 3.29 7.22
C GLU A 463 -9.44 3.08 5.99
N HIS A 464 -8.87 3.47 4.85
CA HIS A 464 -9.44 3.25 3.52
C HIS A 464 -8.58 2.30 2.69
N ASP A 465 -7.33 2.09 3.08
CA ASP A 465 -6.46 1.09 2.47
C ASP A 465 -6.79 -0.29 3.05
N PHE A 466 -7.33 -1.18 2.20
CA PHE A 466 -7.74 -2.53 2.60
C PHE A 466 -6.56 -3.37 3.10
N LEU A 467 -5.36 -3.16 2.56
CA LEU A 467 -4.16 -3.89 2.94
C LEU A 467 -3.71 -3.51 4.34
N MET A 468 -3.65 -2.20 4.61
CA MET A 468 -3.29 -1.68 5.93
C MET A 468 -4.34 -2.05 6.98
N ALA A 469 -5.63 -1.95 6.61
CA ALA A 469 -6.74 -2.27 7.49
C ALA A 469 -6.75 -3.75 7.91
N THR A 470 -6.58 -4.67 6.96
CA THR A 470 -6.54 -6.12 7.26
C THR A 470 -5.29 -6.54 8.05
N TYR A 471 -4.18 -5.82 7.90
CA TYR A 471 -2.97 -6.07 8.68
C TYR A 471 -3.11 -5.60 10.14
N LEU A 472 -3.75 -4.45 10.35
CA LEU A 472 -3.92 -3.82 11.67
C LEU A 472 -5.06 -4.42 12.50
N ALA A 473 -6.18 -4.76 11.87
CA ALA A 473 -7.43 -5.08 12.55
C ALA A 473 -7.42 -6.44 13.28
N ASP A 474 -7.86 -6.43 14.54
CA ASP A 474 -8.34 -7.62 15.24
C ASP A 474 -9.88 -7.72 15.11
N ARG A 475 -10.57 -6.59 15.28
CA ARG A 475 -12.01 -6.41 15.04
C ARG A 475 -12.26 -5.23 14.10
N VAL A 476 -13.41 -5.27 13.43
CA VAL A 476 -13.82 -4.26 12.47
C VAL A 476 -15.18 -3.68 12.85
N ILE A 477 -15.30 -2.36 12.76
CA ILE A 477 -16.55 -1.61 12.84
C ILE A 477 -16.89 -1.16 11.42
N VAL A 478 -17.99 -1.69 10.88
CA VAL A 478 -18.48 -1.32 9.55
C VAL A 478 -19.50 -0.20 9.67
N PHE A 479 -19.31 0.85 8.88
CA PHE A 479 -20.26 1.95 8.74
C PHE A 479 -21.12 1.74 7.48
N ASP A 480 -22.42 1.66 7.67
CA ASP A 480 -23.43 1.56 6.63
C ASP A 480 -24.25 2.86 6.51
N GLY A 481 -25.04 3.00 5.46
CA GLY A 481 -25.93 4.14 5.24
C GLY A 481 -25.59 4.98 4.00
N GLN A 482 -26.25 6.13 3.87
CA GLN A 482 -26.05 7.06 2.77
C GLN A 482 -25.09 8.20 3.17
N PRO A 483 -23.95 8.37 2.47
CA PRO A 483 -23.01 9.45 2.73
C PRO A 483 -23.67 10.82 2.85
N GLY A 484 -23.40 11.52 3.97
CA GLY A 484 -23.91 12.87 4.21
C GLY A 484 -25.40 12.98 4.59
N ILE A 485 -26.14 11.87 4.70
CA ILE A 485 -27.57 11.87 5.09
C ILE A 485 -27.80 11.09 6.39
N ASP A 486 -27.70 9.76 6.34
CA ASP A 486 -27.89 8.87 7.49
C ASP A 486 -26.79 7.81 7.48
N ALA A 487 -26.05 7.68 8.57
CA ALA A 487 -25.06 6.63 8.74
C ALA A 487 -25.25 5.85 10.04
N HIS A 488 -24.96 4.57 9.95
CA HIS A 488 -25.07 3.61 11.04
C HIS A 488 -23.73 2.91 11.26
N ALA A 489 -23.17 3.07 12.46
CA ALA A 489 -21.99 2.35 12.90
C ALA A 489 -22.43 1.08 13.63
N ASN A 490 -22.07 -0.08 13.08
CA ASN A 490 -22.38 -1.37 13.67
C ASN A 490 -21.54 -1.64 14.93
N ALA A 491 -21.93 -2.65 15.71
CA ALA A 491 -21.08 -3.16 16.78
C ALA A 491 -19.77 -3.74 16.21
N PRO A 492 -18.68 -3.77 16.99
CA PRO A 492 -17.42 -4.33 16.51
C PRO A 492 -17.55 -5.84 16.28
N GLU A 493 -17.22 -6.30 15.07
CA GLU A 493 -17.30 -7.69 14.65
C GLU A 493 -15.91 -8.28 14.39
N SER A 494 -15.81 -9.60 14.23
CA SER A 494 -14.56 -10.23 13.81
C SER A 494 -14.12 -9.70 12.44
N LEU A 495 -12.81 -9.75 12.16
CA LEU A 495 -12.26 -9.32 10.86
C LEU A 495 -12.99 -9.95 9.67
N LEU A 496 -13.25 -11.25 9.71
CA LEU A 496 -13.90 -11.98 8.62
C LEU A 496 -15.35 -11.54 8.41
N THR A 497 -16.14 -11.46 9.49
CA THR A 497 -17.55 -11.06 9.42
C THR A 497 -17.68 -9.62 8.96
N GLY A 498 -16.91 -8.71 9.56
CA GLY A 498 -16.91 -7.29 9.22
C GLY A 498 -16.45 -7.04 7.78
N CYS A 499 -15.35 -7.67 7.34
CA CYS A 499 -14.91 -7.55 5.95
C CYS A 499 -15.95 -8.12 4.98
N ASN A 500 -16.57 -9.27 5.25
CA ASN A 500 -17.61 -9.80 4.37
C ASN A 500 -18.80 -8.85 4.24
N LYS A 501 -19.24 -8.25 5.34
CA LYS A 501 -20.34 -7.26 5.34
C LYS A 501 -19.98 -6.02 4.54
N PHE A 502 -18.79 -5.47 4.77
CA PHE A 502 -18.28 -4.30 4.04
C PHE A 502 -18.15 -4.58 2.54
N LEU A 503 -17.52 -5.70 2.17
CA LEU A 503 -17.29 -6.08 0.78
C LEU A 503 -18.59 -6.43 0.03
N LYS A 504 -19.58 -6.98 0.74
CA LYS A 504 -20.92 -7.19 0.20
C LYS A 504 -21.61 -5.89 -0.17
N ASN A 505 -21.51 -4.86 0.68
CA ASN A 505 -22.06 -3.52 0.39
C ASN A 505 -21.38 -2.87 -0.84
N LEU A 506 -20.09 -3.16 -1.03
CA LEU A 506 -19.32 -2.70 -2.20
C LEU A 506 -19.52 -3.51 -3.48
N ASP A 507 -20.21 -4.66 -3.40
CA ASP A 507 -20.35 -5.66 -4.48
C ASP A 507 -19.00 -6.12 -5.08
N VAL A 508 -17.99 -6.30 -4.22
CA VAL A 508 -16.61 -6.62 -4.64
C VAL A 508 -16.09 -7.80 -3.83
N THR A 509 -15.40 -8.72 -4.48
CA THR A 509 -14.77 -9.87 -3.82
C THR A 509 -13.26 -9.79 -3.86
N PHE A 510 -12.64 -10.34 -2.84
CA PHE A 510 -11.20 -10.45 -2.65
C PHE A 510 -10.78 -11.90 -2.52
N ARG A 511 -9.64 -12.22 -3.12
CA ARG A 511 -8.90 -13.47 -2.91
C ARG A 511 -7.54 -13.18 -2.29
N ARG A 512 -6.90 -14.19 -1.70
CA ARG A 512 -5.51 -14.07 -1.22
C ARG A 512 -4.56 -14.62 -2.28
N ASP A 513 -3.43 -13.96 -2.49
CA ASP A 513 -2.34 -14.55 -3.28
C ASP A 513 -1.73 -15.72 -2.50
N PRO A 514 -1.51 -16.89 -3.12
CA PRO A 514 -1.03 -18.07 -2.40
C PRO A 514 0.42 -17.96 -1.91
N THR A 515 1.23 -17.04 -2.44
CA THR A 515 2.66 -16.94 -2.05
C THR A 515 2.88 -16.02 -0.86
N ASN A 516 2.19 -14.87 -0.81
CA ASN A 516 2.42 -13.83 0.20
C ASN A 516 1.15 -13.41 0.96
N PHE A 517 0.04 -14.12 0.75
CA PHE A 517 -1.26 -13.90 1.41
C PHE A 517 -1.84 -12.50 1.23
N ARG A 518 -1.34 -11.73 0.27
CA ARG A 518 -1.83 -10.39 -0.02
C ARG A 518 -3.30 -10.44 -0.49
N PRO A 519 -4.19 -9.57 0.00
CA PRO A 519 -5.51 -9.40 -0.58
C PRO A 519 -5.41 -8.89 -2.02
N ARG A 520 -6.19 -9.50 -2.91
CA ARG A 520 -6.28 -9.18 -4.34
C ARG A 520 -7.74 -9.04 -4.76
N ILE A 521 -8.05 -7.94 -5.44
CA ILE A 521 -9.39 -7.64 -5.90
C ILE A 521 -9.70 -8.52 -7.12
N ASN A 522 -10.86 -9.17 -7.12
CA ASN A 522 -11.33 -9.86 -8.31
C ASN A 522 -11.91 -8.87 -9.32
N LYS A 523 -11.68 -9.14 -10.61
CA LYS A 523 -12.35 -8.40 -11.68
C LYS A 523 -13.85 -8.67 -11.60
N LEU A 524 -14.64 -7.62 -11.78
CA LEU A 524 -16.10 -7.67 -11.73
C LEU A 524 -16.63 -8.72 -12.71
N ASN A 525 -17.57 -9.56 -12.26
CA ASN A 525 -18.20 -10.62 -13.06
C ASN A 525 -17.23 -11.72 -13.56
N SER A 526 -16.01 -11.81 -13.00
CA SER A 526 -15.16 -12.98 -13.24
C SER A 526 -15.77 -14.24 -12.62
N GLN A 527 -15.37 -15.42 -13.10
CA GLN A 527 -15.86 -16.71 -12.57
C GLN A 527 -15.69 -16.81 -11.03
N LEU A 528 -14.50 -16.45 -10.53
CA LEU A 528 -14.21 -16.42 -9.10
C LEU A 528 -15.04 -15.39 -8.34
N ASP A 529 -15.31 -14.21 -8.93
CA ASP A 529 -16.17 -13.20 -8.31
C ASP A 529 -17.60 -13.73 -8.11
N GLN A 530 -18.14 -14.40 -9.14
CA GLN A 530 -19.48 -14.99 -9.09
C GLN A 530 -19.56 -16.14 -8.08
N GLU A 531 -18.59 -17.05 -8.07
CA GLU A 531 -18.52 -18.16 -7.11
C GLU A 531 -18.46 -17.65 -5.66
N GLN A 532 -17.62 -16.63 -5.40
CA GLN A 532 -17.48 -16.05 -4.08
C GLN A 532 -18.78 -15.36 -3.62
N LYS A 533 -19.42 -14.58 -4.50
CA LYS A 533 -20.73 -13.94 -4.23
C LYS A 533 -21.80 -14.98 -3.90
N LEU A 534 -21.87 -16.08 -4.66
CA LEU A 534 -22.81 -17.18 -4.41
C LEU A 534 -22.56 -17.88 -3.07
N SER A 535 -21.29 -18.05 -2.68
CA SER A 535 -20.92 -18.66 -1.40
C SER A 535 -21.10 -17.74 -0.19
N GLY A 536 -21.31 -16.44 -0.40
CA GLY A 536 -21.32 -15.42 0.65
C GLY A 536 -19.94 -15.09 1.25
N ASN A 537 -18.86 -15.69 0.73
CA ASN A 537 -17.48 -15.46 1.17
C ASN A 537 -16.79 -14.44 0.27
N TYR A 538 -16.95 -13.17 0.59
CA TYR A 538 -16.38 -12.05 -0.16
C TYR A 538 -14.87 -11.92 0.05
N ILE A 539 -14.31 -12.51 1.11
CA ILE A 539 -12.86 -12.67 1.30
C ILE A 539 -12.52 -14.17 1.36
N ALA A 540 -11.56 -14.60 0.54
CA ALA A 540 -11.12 -16.00 0.56
C ALA A 540 -10.48 -16.35 1.91
N HIS A 541 -11.07 -17.33 2.61
CA HIS A 541 -10.49 -17.91 3.82
C HIS A 541 -9.33 -18.83 3.45
N GLU A 542 -8.37 -18.98 4.35
CA GLU A 542 -7.46 -20.12 4.32
C GLU A 542 -8.30 -21.40 4.34
N LYS A 543 -8.39 -22.07 3.19
CA LYS A 543 -8.39 -23.52 3.25
C LYS A 543 -6.96 -23.88 3.60
N GLY A 544 -6.67 -23.99 4.90
CA GLY A 544 -5.87 -25.14 5.30
C GLY A 544 -6.50 -26.32 4.59
N THR A 545 -5.73 -27.03 3.77
CA THR A 545 -6.14 -28.33 3.24
C THR A 545 -6.93 -29.02 4.34
N PRO A 546 -8.19 -29.44 4.12
CA PRO A 546 -8.92 -30.11 5.18
C PRO A 546 -8.09 -31.32 5.56
N LYS A 547 -7.39 -31.25 6.71
CA LYS A 547 -6.81 -32.42 7.33
C LYS A 547 -7.97 -33.38 7.43
N HIS A 548 -7.79 -34.56 6.85
CA HIS A 548 -8.73 -35.66 6.83
C HIS A 548 -9.28 -35.96 8.24
N GLN A 549 -10.27 -35.23 8.72
CA GLN A 549 -10.97 -35.52 9.97
C GLN A 549 -12.49 -35.54 9.82
N ASP A 550 -13.07 -34.94 8.77
CA ASP A 550 -14.51 -35.07 8.47
C ASP A 550 -14.88 -36.15 7.44
N ARG A 551 -13.98 -37.10 7.17
CA ARG A 551 -14.32 -38.36 6.45
C ARG A 551 -14.70 -39.51 7.37
N LYS A 552 -14.63 -39.37 8.70
CA LYS A 552 -15.06 -40.43 9.64
C LYS A 552 -16.53 -40.34 10.06
N LYS A 553 -17.18 -39.16 10.08
CA LYS A 553 -18.62 -39.06 10.39
C LYS A 553 -19.58 -39.37 9.22
N GLY A 554 -19.06 -39.50 8.00
CA GLY A 554 -19.83 -39.92 6.81
C GLY A 554 -19.69 -41.41 6.43
N ARG A 555 -18.89 -42.19 7.17
CA ARG A 555 -18.68 -43.64 6.91
C ARG A 555 -19.49 -44.56 7.81
N GLU A 556 -19.99 -44.10 8.95
CA GLU A 556 -20.85 -44.93 9.82
C GLU A 556 -22.31 -44.99 9.33
N ASN A 557 -22.80 -43.99 8.58
CA ASN A 557 -24.17 -44.02 8.02
C ASN A 557 -24.30 -44.70 6.64
N LYS A 558 -23.23 -45.27 6.09
CA LYS A 558 -23.26 -46.06 4.84
C LYS A 558 -23.30 -47.58 5.07
N HIS A 559 -23.05 -48.06 6.29
CA HIS A 559 -23.13 -49.49 6.60
C HIS A 559 -24.54 -49.95 6.97
N HIS A 560 -25.38 -49.09 7.56
CA HIS A 560 -26.79 -49.42 7.83
C HIS A 560 -27.72 -49.35 6.61
N ARG A 561 -27.37 -48.57 5.57
CA ARG A 561 -28.15 -48.51 4.33
C ARG A 561 -27.84 -49.62 3.31
N ARG A 562 -26.76 -50.40 3.51
CA ARG A 562 -26.43 -51.56 2.64
C ARG A 562 -27.00 -52.89 3.12
N LEU A 563 -27.48 -52.99 4.36
CA LEU A 563 -28.13 -54.19 4.89
C LEU A 563 -29.64 -54.24 4.64
N LEU A 564 -30.30 -53.11 4.36
CA LEU A 564 -31.73 -53.06 4.04
C LEU A 564 -32.06 -53.22 2.54
N GLN A 565 -31.08 -53.07 1.64
CA GLN A 565 -31.29 -53.20 0.20
C GLN A 565 -30.98 -54.62 -0.34
N ALA A 566 -30.40 -55.49 0.49
CA ALA A 566 -30.08 -56.88 0.13
C ALA A 566 -31.25 -57.87 0.37
N SER A 567 -32.33 -57.44 1.03
CA SER A 567 -33.51 -58.28 1.29
C SER A 567 -34.64 -58.13 0.26
N ILE A 568 -34.50 -57.26 -0.75
CA ILE A 568 -35.57 -56.96 -1.71
C ILE A 568 -35.30 -57.52 -3.12
N ASN A 569 -34.06 -57.86 -3.47
CA ASN A 569 -33.72 -58.37 -4.82
C ASN A 569 -33.53 -59.90 -4.90
N GLY A 570 -34.00 -60.66 -3.90
CA GLY A 570 -34.01 -62.12 -3.89
C GLY A 570 -35.21 -62.79 -4.58
N VAL A 571 -36.14 -62.01 -5.13
CA VAL A 571 -37.35 -62.53 -5.78
C VAL A 571 -37.46 -61.87 -7.15
N LEU A 572 -37.10 -62.63 -8.18
CA LEU A 572 -37.42 -62.50 -9.62
C LEU A 572 -36.17 -62.79 -10.47
N GLY A 573 -35.97 -64.07 -10.76
CA GLY A 573 -35.05 -64.51 -11.79
C GLY A 573 -35.68 -64.38 -13.18
N VAL A 574 -34.94 -63.85 -14.16
CA VAL A 574 -35.16 -64.10 -15.59
C VAL A 574 -33.81 -64.14 -16.32
N GLN A 575 -33.70 -65.13 -17.21
CA GLN A 575 -32.53 -65.60 -17.94
C GLN A 575 -32.14 -64.79 -19.19
N LYS A 576 -30.84 -64.85 -19.52
CA LYS A 576 -30.17 -64.94 -20.85
C LYS A 576 -30.37 -63.83 -21.91
N ARG A 577 -29.26 -63.30 -22.44
CA ARG A 577 -28.68 -63.70 -23.77
C ARG A 577 -27.37 -62.94 -24.12
N ASN A 578 -26.57 -63.64 -24.93
CA ASN A 578 -25.21 -63.38 -25.42
C ASN A 578 -25.04 -62.16 -26.37
N GLY A 579 -23.81 -61.64 -26.43
CA GLY A 579 -23.30 -60.83 -27.55
C GLY A 579 -21.76 -60.71 -27.52
N LYS A 580 -21.09 -61.36 -28.48
CA LYS A 580 -19.63 -61.47 -28.69
C LYS A 580 -18.99 -60.14 -29.15
N CYS A 581 -17.68 -59.96 -28.88
CA CYS A 581 -16.65 -59.85 -29.94
C CYS A 581 -15.21 -60.00 -29.39
N ARG A 582 -14.42 -60.82 -30.12
CA ARG A 582 -12.96 -61.11 -30.03
C ARG A 582 -12.16 -59.91 -30.59
N SER A 583 -10.85 -59.70 -30.37
CA SER A 583 -9.65 -60.54 -30.58
C SER A 583 -8.45 -59.82 -29.91
N GLY A 584 -7.48 -60.43 -29.20
CA GLY A 584 -6.48 -61.44 -29.61
C GLY A 584 -5.15 -60.73 -29.97
N GLY A 585 -3.94 -61.06 -29.51
CA GLY A 585 -3.37 -62.10 -28.64
C GLY A 585 -1.96 -61.63 -28.16
N ALA A 586 -1.45 -62.19 -27.04
CA ALA A 586 -0.41 -63.25 -26.98
C ALA A 586 1.03 -62.70 -26.98
N HIS A 587 2.05 -63.13 -26.22
CA HIS A 587 2.33 -64.25 -25.29
C HIS A 587 3.62 -63.81 -24.50
N GLU A 588 3.70 -63.94 -23.16
CA GLU A 588 4.41 -64.99 -22.36
C GLU A 588 5.95 -65.04 -22.53
N MET A 589 6.83 -65.39 -21.56
CA MET A 589 6.72 -65.86 -20.15
C MET A 589 8.11 -65.84 -19.48
N SER A 590 8.11 -65.98 -18.14
CA SER A 590 9.14 -66.55 -17.23
C SER A 590 10.45 -65.77 -17.00
N GLY A 591 11.02 -65.64 -15.80
CA GLY A 591 10.74 -66.19 -14.46
C GLY A 591 12.03 -66.11 -13.60
N THR A 592 11.89 -65.98 -12.27
CA THR A 592 12.82 -66.37 -11.17
C THR A 592 14.26 -65.80 -11.15
N GLU A 593 15.01 -65.68 -10.06
CA GLU A 593 14.89 -65.51 -8.60
C GLU A 593 16.30 -65.04 -8.15
N ASP A 594 16.42 -64.58 -6.90
CA ASP A 594 17.62 -64.59 -6.03
C ASP A 594 18.73 -63.50 -6.06
N ASP A 595 18.79 -62.82 -4.90
CA ASP A 595 19.92 -62.66 -3.94
C ASP A 595 21.17 -61.78 -4.18
N GLY A 596 21.51 -61.07 -3.08
CA GLY A 596 22.80 -60.43 -2.74
C GLY A 596 22.87 -58.93 -3.07
N GLY A 597 22.91 -57.95 -2.16
CA GLY A 597 23.52 -57.92 -0.83
C GLY A 597 24.94 -57.36 -0.92
N GLU A 598 25.16 -56.07 -0.58
CA GLU A 598 26.26 -55.61 0.28
C GLU A 598 26.28 -54.08 0.47
N ASP A 599 26.35 -53.73 1.74
CA ASP A 599 26.48 -52.41 2.37
C ASP A 599 27.91 -51.84 2.26
N SER A 600 28.04 -50.52 2.42
CA SER A 600 29.03 -49.93 3.35
C SER A 600 28.90 -48.39 3.45
N GLU A 601 28.29 -47.98 4.57
CA GLU A 601 28.67 -46.85 5.44
C GLU A 601 30.21 -46.80 5.64
N GLU A 602 30.93 -45.69 5.83
CA GLU A 602 30.93 -44.60 6.86
C GLU A 602 32.33 -43.89 6.72
N PRO A 603 32.85 -43.02 7.61
CA PRO A 603 32.30 -41.90 8.37
C PRO A 603 33.15 -40.59 8.25
N ASP A 604 32.69 -39.60 9.02
CA ASP A 604 33.25 -38.28 9.35
C ASP A 604 34.67 -38.25 9.98
N ASP A 605 35.30 -37.07 9.84
CA ASP A 605 36.11 -36.38 10.87
C ASP A 605 35.99 -34.85 10.69
#